data_AF-A0AAN8I1Y8-F1
#
_entry.id   AF-A0AAN8I1Y8-F1
#
_cell.length_a   1.000
_cell.length_b   1.000
_cell.length_c   1.000
_cell.angle_alpha   90.00
_cell.angle_beta   90.00
_cell.angle_gamma   90.00
#
_symmetry.space_group_name_H-M   'P 1'
#
loop_
_entity.id
_entity.type
_entity.pdbx_description
1 polymer ?
#
loop_
_entity_poly.entity_id
_entity_poly.type
_entity_poly.pdbx_seq_one_letter_code
_entity_poly.pdbx_strand_id
1 'polypeptide(L)'
;MMSGNGRSQVRHTTGSPYIHLLITRVYAPGCTEGLRVDIENITVTLLRRKQDLYRQHDSNQARQRKRKRMRELKKKLREKVVQYNTGVQEEQIDEELACSLTGGYILPWERHANGNTFMLKRSVFDQVMLVRRLEEEQSILVKEMSQHIMFLLKEVQEVEALRGHTLEGIKTSNFGDLTEDAAHGLKSVLSRRWHFLKSQHKQAVHAYSGVAALECHDLQLQQDIEESDDNDYTSPESEEEDL
;
A
#
# COMPACT_ATOMS: atom_id res chain seq x y z
N MET A 1 -32.05 -58.92 48.88
CA MET A 1 -33.28 -58.59 48.11
C MET A 1 -33.25 -57.07 47.92
N MET A 2 -32.74 -56.50 46.81
CA MET A 2 -33.36 -56.39 45.47
C MET A 2 -34.83 -55.97 45.57
N SER A 3 -35.35 -54.89 44.97
CA SER A 3 -34.88 -53.97 43.94
C SER A 3 -35.73 -52.69 43.98
N GLY A 4 -35.17 -51.56 43.53
CA GLY A 4 -35.92 -50.35 43.20
C GLY A 4 -35.22 -49.63 42.04
N ASN A 5 -35.69 -49.89 40.82
CA ASN A 5 -35.12 -49.39 39.57
C ASN A 5 -35.91 -48.14 39.12
N GLY A 6 -35.25 -46.99 38.96
CA GLY A 6 -35.88 -45.74 38.54
C GLY A 6 -34.92 -44.86 37.75
N ARG A 7 -35.07 -44.91 36.42
CA ARG A 7 -34.37 -44.16 35.36
C ARG A 7 -33.90 -42.75 35.76
N SER A 8 -32.61 -42.46 35.56
CA SER A 8 -32.11 -41.08 35.46
C SER A 8 -31.59 -40.83 34.05
N GLN A 9 -32.25 -39.87 33.38
CA GLN A 9 -31.88 -39.33 32.07
C GLN A 9 -30.48 -38.73 32.11
N VAL A 10 -29.65 -39.12 31.14
CA VAL A 10 -28.44 -38.42 30.75
C VAL A 10 -28.83 -37.08 30.13
N ARG A 11 -28.61 -35.97 30.85
CA ARG A 11 -28.57 -34.64 30.24
C ARG A 11 -27.11 -34.24 30.08
N HIS A 12 -26.65 -34.35 28.84
CA HIS A 12 -25.45 -33.68 28.38
C HIS A 12 -25.63 -32.17 28.58
N THR A 13 -24.79 -31.56 29.41
CA THR A 13 -24.48 -30.13 29.28
C THR A 13 -23.01 -30.06 28.91
N THR A 14 -22.79 -29.72 27.64
CA THR A 14 -21.51 -29.38 27.05
C THR A 14 -21.00 -28.11 27.72
N GLY A 15 -20.19 -28.29 28.77
CA GLY A 15 -19.36 -27.23 29.32
C GLY A 15 -18.32 -26.81 28.29
N SER A 16 -18.54 -25.62 27.71
CA SER A 16 -17.63 -24.93 26.80
C SER A 16 -16.19 -24.89 27.35
N PRO A 17 -15.17 -25.39 26.61
CA PRO A 17 -13.78 -25.36 27.03
C PRO A 17 -13.14 -24.03 26.64
N TYR A 18 -13.63 -22.92 27.19
CA TYR A 18 -13.02 -21.60 26.99
C TYR A 18 -12.76 -20.94 28.34
N ILE A 19 -11.84 -21.51 29.12
CA ILE A 19 -11.29 -20.84 30.28
C ILE A 19 -9.77 -21.05 30.31
N HIS A 20 -9.07 -19.91 30.27
CA HIS A 20 -7.66 -19.71 30.63
C HIS A 20 -6.57 -20.27 29.69
N LEU A 21 -6.32 -19.55 28.58
CA LEU A 21 -4.95 -19.36 28.10
C LEU A 21 -4.19 -18.52 29.13
N LEU A 22 -3.66 -19.19 30.16
CA LEU A 22 -2.62 -18.61 31.01
C LEU A 22 -1.39 -18.41 30.14
N ILE A 23 -1.10 -17.15 29.80
CA ILE A 23 0.15 -16.75 29.17
C ILE A 23 1.26 -17.06 30.17
N THR A 24 1.93 -18.20 30.00
CA THR A 24 3.14 -18.52 30.76
C THR A 24 4.26 -17.60 30.28
N ARG A 25 4.41 -16.43 30.93
CA ARG A 25 5.48 -15.48 30.68
C ARG A 25 6.77 -16.01 31.30
N VAL A 26 7.78 -16.28 30.46
CA VAL A 26 9.12 -16.72 30.89
C VAL A 26 10.04 -15.49 30.91
N TYR A 27 10.61 -15.19 32.09
CA TYR A 27 11.45 -14.01 32.35
C TYR A 27 12.95 -14.35 32.22
N ALA A 28 13.76 -13.39 31.74
CA ALA A 28 15.23 -13.45 31.73
C ALA A 28 15.78 -12.49 32.81
N PRO A 29 16.74 -12.92 33.68
CA PRO A 29 17.09 -12.17 34.89
C PRO A 29 18.06 -10.99 34.64
N GLY A 30 17.74 -9.81 35.19
CA GLY A 30 18.61 -8.61 35.18
C GLY A 30 18.15 -7.49 36.12
N CYS A 31 19.03 -6.49 36.38
CA CYS A 31 18.88 -5.36 37.33
C CYS A 31 17.58 -4.53 37.18
N THR A 32 16.91 -4.62 36.03
CA THR A 32 15.67 -3.90 35.73
C THR A 32 14.39 -4.65 36.12
N GLU A 33 14.47 -5.89 36.61
CA GLU A 33 13.29 -6.76 36.82
C GLU A 33 12.26 -6.18 37.79
N GLY A 34 12.71 -5.59 38.90
CA GLY A 34 11.80 -4.94 39.86
C GLY A 34 11.04 -3.76 39.25
N LEU A 35 11.69 -2.97 38.38
CA LEU A 35 11.05 -1.88 37.67
C LEU A 35 10.08 -2.39 36.59
N ARG A 36 10.42 -3.47 35.89
CA ARG A 36 9.54 -4.12 34.90
C ARG A 36 8.24 -4.60 35.55
N VAL A 37 8.35 -5.32 36.67
CA VAL A 37 7.20 -5.80 37.45
C VAL A 37 6.34 -4.65 37.99
N ASP A 38 6.97 -3.57 38.49
CA ASP A 38 6.26 -2.37 38.93
C ASP A 38 5.46 -1.72 37.79
N ILE A 39 6.07 -1.56 36.61
CA ILE A 39 5.46 -0.97 35.41
C ILE A 39 4.29 -1.84 34.94
N GLU A 40 4.46 -3.16 34.88
CA GLU A 40 3.40 -4.12 34.52
C GLU A 40 2.21 -4.01 35.48
N ASN A 41 2.47 -4.06 36.78
CA ASN A 41 1.42 -4.01 37.80
C ASN A 41 0.62 -2.71 37.73
N ILE A 42 1.31 -1.57 37.54
CA ILE A 42 0.65 -0.27 37.38
C ILE A 42 -0.19 -0.25 36.09
N THR A 43 0.32 -0.79 34.99
CA THR A 43 -0.36 -0.85 33.68
C THR A 43 -1.64 -1.69 33.76
N VAL A 44 -1.57 -2.90 34.29
CA VAL A 44 -2.73 -3.79 34.48
C VAL A 44 -3.76 -3.15 35.42
N THR A 45 -3.30 -2.53 36.51
CA THR A 45 -4.18 -1.82 37.45
C THR A 45 -4.91 -0.66 36.79
N LEU A 46 -4.22 0.09 35.94
CA LEU A 46 -4.81 1.21 35.20
C LEU A 46 -5.86 0.74 34.19
N LEU A 47 -5.60 -0.34 33.45
CA LEU A 47 -6.57 -0.94 32.51
C LEU A 47 -7.85 -1.39 33.23
N ARG A 48 -7.70 -2.10 34.35
CA ARG A 48 -8.83 -2.52 35.20
C ARG A 48 -9.63 -1.31 35.71
N ARG A 49 -8.93 -0.28 36.22
CA ARG A 49 -9.58 0.94 36.72
C ARG A 49 -10.26 1.76 35.62
N LYS A 50 -9.76 1.74 34.38
CA LYS A 50 -10.40 2.35 33.22
C LYS A 50 -11.74 1.68 32.91
N GLN A 51 -11.77 0.35 32.91
CA GLN A 51 -13.00 -0.43 32.73
C GLN A 51 -14.01 -0.15 33.86
N ASP A 52 -13.53 0.00 35.09
CA ASP A 52 -14.35 0.30 36.27
C ASP A 52 -14.78 1.77 36.41
N LEU A 53 -14.38 2.66 35.49
CA LEU A 53 -14.61 4.10 35.60
C LEU A 53 -16.08 4.51 35.37
N TYR A 54 -16.82 3.74 34.57
CA TYR A 54 -18.19 4.02 34.16
C TYR A 54 -19.17 2.92 34.57
N ARG A 55 -19.10 2.46 35.83
CA ARG A 55 -20.13 1.57 36.36
C ARG A 55 -21.46 2.33 36.48
N GLN A 56 -22.56 1.68 36.07
CA GLN A 56 -23.87 2.31 35.88
C GLN A 56 -24.44 3.01 37.13
N HIS A 57 -24.07 2.55 38.33
CA HIS A 57 -24.60 3.09 39.60
C HIS A 57 -23.65 4.02 40.36
N ASP A 58 -22.51 4.42 39.78
CA ASP A 58 -21.61 5.34 40.48
C ASP A 58 -22.21 6.76 40.56
N SER A 59 -22.03 7.43 41.69
CA SER A 59 -22.27 8.87 41.80
C SER A 59 -21.18 9.67 41.07
N ASN A 60 -21.46 10.93 40.73
CA ASN A 60 -20.46 11.78 40.09
C ASN A 60 -19.23 12.03 41.00
N GLN A 61 -19.45 12.12 42.32
CA GLN A 61 -18.37 12.23 43.31
C GLN A 61 -17.51 10.96 43.34
N ALA A 62 -18.13 9.77 43.26
CA ALA A 62 -17.40 8.50 43.21
C ALA A 62 -16.56 8.40 41.92
N ARG A 63 -17.13 8.76 40.76
CA ARG A 63 -16.40 8.85 39.50
C ARG A 63 -15.22 9.82 39.57
N GLN A 64 -15.42 10.98 40.20
CA GLN A 64 -14.35 11.97 40.35
C GLN A 64 -13.19 11.47 41.23
N ARG A 65 -13.50 10.76 42.33
CA ARG A 65 -12.47 10.09 43.15
C ARG A 65 -11.72 9.02 42.34
N LYS A 66 -12.41 8.22 41.52
CA LYS A 66 -11.78 7.25 40.61
C LYS A 66 -10.85 7.92 39.59
N ARG A 67 -11.31 9.01 38.95
CA ARG A 67 -10.49 9.82 38.03
C ARG A 67 -9.24 10.39 38.70
N LYS A 68 -9.35 10.90 39.93
CA LYS A 68 -8.19 11.40 40.70
C LYS A 68 -7.16 10.28 40.93
N ARG A 69 -7.59 9.13 41.43
CA ARG A 69 -6.71 7.97 41.65
C ARG A 69 -6.09 7.45 40.35
N MET A 70 -6.80 7.52 39.22
CA MET A 70 -6.24 7.19 37.91
C MET A 70 -5.16 8.17 37.47
N ARG A 71 -5.36 9.49 37.68
CA ARG A 71 -4.32 10.50 37.37
C ARG A 71 -3.06 10.30 38.21
N GLU A 72 -3.21 9.97 39.49
CA GLU A 72 -2.09 9.65 40.39
C GLU A 72 -1.32 8.42 39.90
N LEU A 73 -2.03 7.34 39.54
CA LEU A 73 -1.39 6.15 38.98
C LEU A 73 -0.68 6.42 37.64
N LYS A 74 -1.27 7.23 36.75
CA LYS A 74 -0.62 7.63 35.50
C LYS A 74 0.67 8.41 35.78
N LYS A 75 0.69 9.28 36.78
CA LYS A 75 1.90 10.00 37.18
C LYS A 75 2.98 9.04 37.67
N LYS A 76 2.61 8.08 38.53
CA LYS A 76 3.53 7.04 39.02
C LYS A 76 4.07 6.16 37.88
N LEU A 77 3.23 5.83 36.89
CA LEU A 77 3.67 5.09 35.71
C LEU A 77 4.74 5.86 34.94
N ARG A 78 4.52 7.15 34.66
CA ARG A 78 5.51 8.02 34.00
C ARG A 78 6.84 8.04 34.73
N GLU A 79 6.81 8.27 36.04
CA GLU A 79 8.02 8.28 36.88
C GLU A 79 8.81 6.96 36.76
N LYS A 80 8.12 5.83 36.78
CA LYS A 80 8.75 4.50 36.66
C LYS A 80 9.26 4.21 35.24
N VAL A 81 8.53 4.65 34.21
CA VAL A 81 8.95 4.55 32.81
C VAL A 81 10.20 5.37 32.54
N VAL A 82 10.27 6.60 33.03
CA VAL A 82 11.47 7.45 32.91
C VAL A 82 12.67 6.80 33.63
N GLN A 83 12.47 6.25 34.83
CA GLN A 83 13.51 5.52 35.55
C GLN A 83 14.02 4.31 34.75
N TYR A 84 13.12 3.57 34.12
CA TYR A 84 13.47 2.43 33.28
C TYR A 84 14.24 2.86 32.01
N ASN A 85 13.75 3.87 31.29
CA ASN A 85 14.36 4.38 30.06
C ASN A 85 15.74 5.00 30.29
N THR A 86 15.99 5.54 31.48
CA THR A 86 17.31 6.07 31.85
C THR A 86 18.36 4.95 31.97
N GLY A 87 17.93 3.74 32.34
CA GLY A 87 18.81 2.57 32.51
C GLY A 87 18.90 1.65 31.28
N VAL A 88 18.12 1.89 30.23
CA VAL A 88 18.01 1.01 29.05
C VAL A 88 18.08 1.84 27.77
N GLN A 89 19.01 1.50 26.86
CA GLN A 89 19.19 2.21 25.59
C GLN A 89 18.35 1.64 24.43
N GLU A 90 18.10 0.32 24.39
CA GLU A 90 17.47 -0.33 23.21
C GLU A 90 15.96 -0.62 23.38
N GLU A 91 15.51 -1.05 24.57
CA GLU A 91 14.11 -1.40 24.83
C GLU A 91 13.32 -0.24 25.47
N GLN A 92 13.54 1.00 25.03
CA GLN A 92 12.86 2.15 25.62
C GLN A 92 11.34 2.10 25.45
N ILE A 93 10.63 2.46 26.50
CA ILE A 93 9.18 2.58 26.55
C ILE A 93 8.80 3.97 26.06
N ASP A 94 7.95 4.06 25.05
CA ASP A 94 7.26 5.30 24.71
C ASP A 94 6.36 5.73 25.88
N GLU A 95 6.78 6.78 26.59
CA GLU A 95 6.11 7.29 27.80
C GLU A 95 4.67 7.74 27.52
N GLU A 96 4.45 8.41 26.38
CA GLU A 96 3.15 8.94 26.02
C GLU A 96 2.20 7.79 25.68
N LEU A 97 2.67 6.84 24.88
CA LEU A 97 1.88 5.69 24.49
C LEU A 97 1.56 4.78 25.68
N ALA A 98 2.54 4.51 26.57
CA ALA A 98 2.32 3.73 27.79
C ALA A 98 1.29 4.37 28.73
N CYS A 99 1.27 5.71 28.82
CA CYS A 99 0.38 6.45 29.72
C CYS A 99 -0.99 6.79 29.10
N SER A 100 -1.15 6.58 27.79
CA SER A 100 -2.40 6.83 27.06
C SER A 100 -3.54 5.89 27.47
N LEU A 101 -3.24 4.74 28.10
CA LEU A 101 -4.21 3.69 28.45
C LEU A 101 -4.96 3.12 27.23
N THR A 102 -4.34 3.12 26.06
CA THR A 102 -4.84 2.31 24.94
C THR A 102 -4.75 0.84 25.35
N GLY A 103 -5.85 0.09 25.20
CA GLY A 103 -5.95 -1.30 25.66
C GLY A 103 -5.07 -2.29 24.89
N GLY A 104 -4.08 -1.80 24.15
CA GLY A 104 -3.17 -2.56 23.30
C GLY A 104 -1.75 -2.04 23.33
N TYR A 105 -1.35 -1.28 24.36
CA TYR A 105 0.07 -0.99 24.56
C TYR A 105 0.78 -2.26 25.02
N ILE A 106 1.79 -2.66 24.24
CA ILE A 106 2.58 -3.86 24.47
C ILE A 106 3.90 -3.41 25.08
N LEU A 107 4.25 -3.96 26.24
CA LEU A 107 5.52 -3.64 26.88
C LEU A 107 6.69 -4.28 26.12
N PRO A 108 7.88 -3.65 26.08
CA PRO A 108 9.01 -4.13 25.29
C PRO A 108 9.43 -5.59 25.59
N TRP A 109 9.31 -6.00 26.84
CA TRP A 109 9.67 -7.33 27.32
C TRP A 109 8.50 -8.34 27.29
N GLU A 110 7.32 -7.95 26.79
CA GLU A 110 6.24 -8.91 26.57
C GLU A 110 6.57 -9.85 25.42
N ARG A 111 6.55 -11.15 25.73
CA ARG A 111 6.82 -12.23 24.78
C ARG A 111 5.55 -13.02 24.49
N HIS A 112 5.46 -13.50 23.26
CA HIS A 112 4.45 -14.44 22.82
C HIS A 112 4.78 -15.85 23.34
N ALA A 113 3.80 -16.77 23.31
CA ALA A 113 3.95 -18.15 23.81
C ALA A 113 5.07 -18.96 23.14
N ASN A 114 5.53 -18.52 21.96
CA ASN A 114 6.65 -19.10 21.21
C ASN A 114 8.01 -18.42 21.51
N GLY A 115 8.08 -17.55 22.52
CA GLY A 115 9.31 -16.88 22.96
C GLY A 115 9.68 -15.60 22.21
N ASN A 116 9.02 -15.30 21.08
CA ASN A 116 9.28 -14.09 20.29
C ASN A 116 8.69 -12.84 20.96
N THR A 117 9.40 -11.70 20.88
CA THR A 117 8.87 -10.42 21.37
C THR A 117 7.78 -9.90 20.43
N PHE A 118 6.77 -9.26 20.98
CA PHE A 118 5.73 -8.62 20.17
C PHE A 118 6.30 -7.47 19.31
N MET A 119 7.35 -6.80 19.78
CA MET A 119 8.07 -5.78 19.03
C MET A 119 8.67 -6.35 17.73
N LEU A 120 9.28 -7.54 17.80
CA LEU A 120 9.79 -8.21 16.61
C LEU A 120 8.66 -8.58 15.64
N LYS A 121 7.56 -9.15 16.14
CA LYS A 121 6.39 -9.48 15.30
C LYS A 121 5.84 -8.24 14.59
N ARG A 122 5.72 -7.12 15.31
CA ARG A 122 5.25 -5.84 14.76
C ARG A 122 6.22 -5.32 13.71
N SER A 123 7.52 -5.26 14.01
CA SER A 123 8.53 -4.79 13.05
C SER A 123 8.55 -5.61 11.76
N VAL A 124 8.49 -6.95 11.87
CA VAL A 124 8.45 -7.84 10.71
C VAL A 124 7.15 -7.64 9.93
N PHE A 125 6.02 -7.51 10.62
CA PHE A 125 4.75 -7.24 9.97
C PHE A 125 4.76 -5.91 9.23
N ASP A 126 5.24 -4.83 9.86
CA ASP A 126 5.33 -3.50 9.24
C ASP A 126 6.26 -3.53 8.02
N GLN A 127 7.39 -4.26 8.08
CA GLN A 127 8.26 -4.49 6.93
C GLN A 127 7.56 -5.25 5.81
N VAL A 128 6.85 -6.34 6.12
CA VAL A 128 6.09 -7.13 5.14
C VAL A 128 4.99 -6.27 4.51
N MET A 129 4.30 -5.44 5.28
CA MET A 129 3.28 -4.53 4.78
C MET A 129 3.88 -3.46 3.87
N LEU A 130 5.07 -2.93 4.20
CA LEU A 130 5.78 -1.98 3.34
C LEU A 130 6.18 -2.62 2.01
N VAL A 131 6.73 -3.85 2.03
CA VAL A 131 7.07 -4.60 0.81
C VAL A 131 5.83 -4.85 -0.04
N ARG A 132 4.73 -5.34 0.56
CA ARG A 132 3.46 -5.54 -0.15
C ARG A 132 2.94 -4.25 -0.77
N ARG A 133 3.05 -3.13 -0.05
CA ARG A 133 2.65 -1.82 -0.60
C ARG A 133 3.52 -1.44 -1.79
N LEU A 134 4.83 -1.66 -1.74
CA LEU A 134 5.72 -1.40 -2.86
C LEU A 134 5.40 -2.29 -4.07
N GLU A 135 5.12 -3.58 -3.85
CA GLU A 135 4.68 -4.51 -4.91
C GLU A 135 3.36 -4.05 -5.56
N GLU A 136 2.40 -3.56 -4.76
CA GLU A 136 1.14 -2.99 -5.27
C GLU A 136 1.38 -1.74 -6.13
N GLU A 137 2.19 -0.78 -5.65
CA GLU A 137 2.53 0.45 -6.40
C GLU A 137 3.26 0.12 -7.70
N GLN A 138 4.20 -0.83 -7.68
CA GLN A 138 4.90 -1.30 -8.87
C GLN A 138 3.93 -1.91 -9.89
N SER A 139 2.99 -2.74 -9.44
CA SER A 139 1.95 -3.32 -10.31
C SER A 139 1.06 -2.25 -10.94
N ILE A 140 0.70 -1.21 -10.18
CA ILE A 140 -0.11 -0.08 -10.69
C ILE A 140 0.66 0.69 -11.75
N LEU A 141 1.92 1.05 -11.48
CA LEU A 141 2.76 1.79 -12.42
C LEU A 141 2.97 1.02 -13.73
N VAL A 142 3.26 -0.28 -13.67
CA VAL A 142 3.41 -1.11 -14.87
C VAL A 142 2.11 -1.12 -15.70
N LYS A 143 0.94 -1.20 -15.06
CA LYS A 143 -0.35 -1.13 -15.76
C LYS A 143 -0.57 0.22 -16.42
N GLU A 144 -0.29 1.33 -15.73
CA GLU A 144 -0.44 2.67 -16.29
C GLU A 144 0.53 2.92 -17.45
N MET A 145 1.78 2.49 -17.34
CA MET A 145 2.77 2.54 -18.41
C MET A 145 2.32 1.75 -19.64
N SER A 146 1.80 0.54 -19.42
CA SER A 146 1.31 -0.33 -20.50
C SER A 146 0.09 0.28 -21.18
N GLN A 147 -0.86 0.82 -20.40
CA GLN A 147 -2.03 1.54 -20.90
C GLN A 147 -1.62 2.76 -21.73
N HIS A 148 -0.62 3.53 -21.28
CA HIS A 148 -0.12 4.68 -22.01
C HIS A 148 0.49 4.27 -23.36
N ILE A 149 1.34 3.24 -23.38
CA ILE A 149 1.91 2.69 -24.63
C ILE A 149 0.80 2.26 -25.59
N MET A 150 -0.17 1.49 -25.09
CA MET A 150 -1.30 0.97 -25.88
C MET A 150 -2.19 2.09 -26.41
N PHE A 151 -2.44 3.13 -25.61
CA PHE A 151 -3.17 4.32 -26.03
C PHE A 151 -2.45 5.03 -27.18
N LEU A 152 -1.15 5.28 -27.05
CA LEU A 152 -0.36 5.91 -28.12
C LEU A 152 -0.34 5.06 -29.39
N LEU A 153 -0.21 3.73 -29.27
CA LEU A 153 -0.24 2.82 -30.41
C LEU A 153 -1.56 2.91 -31.17
N LYS A 154 -2.68 2.90 -30.43
CA LYS A 154 -4.02 3.05 -31.00
C LYS A 154 -4.17 4.37 -31.77
N GLU A 155 -3.73 5.48 -31.17
CA GLU A 155 -3.79 6.79 -31.83
C GLU A 155 -2.93 6.85 -33.10
N VAL A 156 -1.73 6.22 -33.09
CA VAL A 156 -0.89 6.11 -34.29
C VAL A 156 -1.62 5.36 -35.40
N GLN A 157 -2.25 4.23 -35.09
CA GLN A 157 -2.99 3.41 -36.05
C GLN A 157 -4.21 4.14 -36.63
N GLU A 158 -4.96 4.87 -35.80
CA GLU A 158 -6.12 5.64 -36.27
C GLU A 158 -5.71 6.78 -37.22
N VAL A 159 -4.65 7.53 -36.88
CA VAL A 159 -4.13 8.60 -37.75
C VAL A 159 -3.52 8.03 -39.03
N GLU A 160 -2.88 6.86 -38.96
CA GLU A 160 -2.34 6.16 -40.13
C GLU A 160 -3.44 5.71 -41.09
N ALA A 161 -4.53 5.15 -40.57
CA ALA A 161 -5.69 4.77 -41.38
C ALA A 161 -6.33 5.99 -42.06
N LEU A 162 -6.54 7.08 -41.31
CA LEU A 162 -7.07 8.33 -41.87
C LEU A 162 -6.15 8.93 -42.94
N ARG A 163 -4.84 8.88 -42.72
CA ARG A 163 -3.83 9.32 -43.70
C ARG A 163 -3.89 8.45 -44.95
N GLY A 164 -4.01 7.13 -44.80
CA GLY A 164 -4.15 6.17 -45.89
C GLY A 164 -5.39 6.45 -46.76
N HIS A 165 -6.55 6.61 -46.12
CA HIS A 165 -7.79 6.96 -46.83
C HIS A 165 -7.69 8.31 -47.55
N THR A 166 -7.08 9.32 -46.92
CA THR A 166 -6.88 10.63 -47.55
C THR A 166 -5.96 10.51 -48.77
N LEU A 167 -4.90 9.70 -48.69
CA LEU A 167 -3.98 9.46 -49.79
C LEU A 167 -4.65 8.71 -50.96
N GLU A 168 -5.47 7.71 -50.66
CA GLU A 168 -6.26 6.99 -51.66
C GLU A 168 -7.28 7.90 -52.36
N GLY A 169 -7.95 8.78 -51.61
CA GLY A 169 -8.84 9.80 -52.17
C GLY A 169 -8.13 10.73 -53.15
N ILE A 170 -6.91 11.18 -52.82
CA ILE A 170 -6.07 11.98 -53.72
C ILE A 170 -5.71 11.19 -54.99
N LYS A 171 -5.25 9.94 -54.85
CA LYS A 171 -4.87 9.08 -56.00
C LYS A 171 -6.03 8.77 -56.94
N THR A 172 -7.24 8.65 -56.42
CA THR A 172 -8.45 8.34 -57.18
C THR A 172 -9.20 9.59 -57.63
N SER A 173 -8.65 10.78 -57.38
CA SER A 173 -9.30 12.08 -57.60
C SER A 173 -10.71 12.17 -57.00
N ASN A 174 -10.94 11.45 -55.89
CA ASN A 174 -12.19 11.41 -55.15
C ASN A 174 -12.02 12.19 -53.84
N PHE A 175 -12.36 13.48 -53.90
CA PHE A 175 -12.14 14.41 -52.79
C PHE A 175 -13.38 14.60 -51.88
N GLY A 176 -14.52 13.97 -52.22
CA GLY A 176 -15.78 14.21 -51.52
C GLY A 176 -16.19 15.68 -51.58
N ASP A 177 -16.37 16.30 -50.41
CA ASP A 177 -16.72 17.72 -50.28
C ASP A 177 -15.48 18.66 -50.25
N LEU A 178 -14.26 18.10 -50.29
CA LEU A 178 -13.02 18.87 -50.22
C LEU A 178 -12.53 19.28 -51.61
N THR A 179 -11.80 20.39 -51.68
CA THR A 179 -10.97 20.71 -52.84
C THR A 179 -9.67 19.88 -52.82
N GLU A 180 -9.02 19.74 -53.96
CA GLU A 180 -7.72 19.06 -54.10
C GLU A 180 -6.67 19.63 -53.13
N ASP A 181 -6.51 20.97 -53.12
CA ASP A 181 -5.61 21.66 -52.19
C ASP A 181 -5.94 21.39 -50.72
N ALA A 182 -7.23 21.28 -50.38
CA ALA A 182 -7.65 20.97 -49.02
C ALA A 182 -7.33 19.51 -48.64
N ALA A 183 -7.45 18.57 -49.58
CA ALA A 183 -7.04 17.18 -49.38
C ALA A 183 -5.51 17.04 -49.19
N HIS A 184 -4.71 17.77 -49.97
CA HIS A 184 -3.26 17.84 -49.79
C HIS A 184 -2.86 18.50 -48.46
N GLY A 185 -3.56 19.56 -48.05
CA GLY A 185 -3.41 20.18 -46.74
C GLY A 185 -3.72 19.22 -45.58
N LEU A 186 -4.83 18.48 -45.67
CA LEU A 186 -5.22 17.47 -44.70
C LEU A 186 -4.18 16.34 -44.61
N LYS A 187 -3.71 15.82 -45.76
CA LYS A 187 -2.63 14.82 -45.80
C LYS A 187 -1.36 15.31 -45.08
N SER A 188 -0.98 16.57 -45.29
CA SER A 188 0.19 17.17 -44.64
C SER A 188 0.02 17.26 -43.12
N VAL A 189 -1.16 17.67 -42.65
CA VAL A 189 -1.49 17.74 -41.21
C VAL A 189 -1.48 16.35 -40.57
N LEU A 190 -2.12 15.37 -41.20
CA LEU A 190 -2.15 13.98 -40.72
C LEU A 190 -0.75 13.37 -40.67
N SER A 191 0.09 13.65 -41.67
CA SER A 191 1.47 13.17 -41.70
C SER A 191 2.28 13.74 -40.53
N ARG A 192 2.20 15.06 -40.29
CA ARG A 192 2.86 15.70 -39.14
C ARG A 192 2.39 15.11 -37.82
N ARG A 193 1.09 14.91 -37.65
CA ARG A 193 0.49 14.31 -36.45
C ARG A 193 0.97 12.87 -36.25
N TRP A 194 1.00 12.07 -37.31
CA TRP A 194 1.48 10.69 -37.27
C TRP A 194 2.95 10.61 -36.83
N HIS A 195 3.85 11.41 -37.43
CA HIS A 195 5.26 11.43 -37.03
C HIS A 195 5.44 11.82 -35.56
N PHE A 196 4.69 12.81 -35.08
CA PHE A 196 4.71 13.21 -33.68
C PHE A 196 4.27 12.07 -32.76
N LEU A 197 3.13 11.43 -33.03
CA LEU A 197 2.61 10.33 -32.22
C LEU A 197 3.52 9.10 -32.25
N LYS A 198 4.07 8.77 -33.43
CA LYS A 198 5.02 7.66 -33.59
C LYS A 198 6.31 7.91 -32.79
N SER A 199 6.81 9.14 -32.79
CA SER A 199 7.95 9.55 -31.96
C SER A 199 7.64 9.43 -30.47
N GLN A 200 6.48 9.92 -30.02
CA GLN A 200 6.02 9.80 -28.64
C GLN A 200 5.86 8.35 -28.19
N HIS A 201 5.28 7.49 -29.04
CA HIS A 201 5.16 6.07 -28.77
C HIS A 201 6.53 5.40 -28.61
N LYS A 202 7.46 5.66 -29.53
CA LYS A 202 8.85 5.15 -29.44
C LYS A 202 9.56 5.64 -28.17
N GLN A 203 9.36 6.91 -27.81
CA GLN A 203 9.92 7.48 -26.59
C GLN A 203 9.33 6.83 -25.33
N ALA A 204 8.01 6.61 -25.29
CA ALA A 204 7.34 5.95 -24.16
C ALA A 204 7.80 4.50 -23.99
N VAL A 205 7.88 3.74 -25.09
CA VAL A 205 8.40 2.35 -25.07
C VAL A 205 9.83 2.32 -24.56
N HIS A 206 10.72 3.20 -25.05
CA HIS A 206 12.11 3.27 -24.58
C HIS A 206 12.22 3.73 -23.13
N ALA A 207 11.39 4.69 -22.68
CA ALA A 207 11.41 5.17 -21.31
C ALA A 207 10.93 4.08 -20.32
N TYR A 208 9.95 3.27 -20.72
CA TYR A 208 9.37 2.24 -19.87
C TYR A 208 10.08 0.88 -19.98
N SER A 209 10.85 0.62 -21.03
CA SER A 209 11.56 -0.66 -21.22
C SER A 209 12.51 -1.00 -20.07
N GLY A 210 13.14 0.01 -19.44
CA GLY A 210 13.99 -0.18 -18.26
C GLY A 210 13.22 -0.57 -16.99
N VAL A 211 11.94 -0.19 -16.89
CA VAL A 211 11.07 -0.50 -15.74
C VAL A 211 10.32 -1.82 -15.97
N ALA A 212 9.91 -2.07 -17.21
CA ALA A 212 9.24 -3.29 -17.65
C ALA A 212 10.16 -4.53 -17.66
N ALA A 213 11.45 -4.36 -17.98
CA ALA A 213 12.41 -5.47 -18.01
C ALA A 213 12.64 -6.12 -16.63
N LEU A 214 12.25 -5.45 -15.54
CA LEU A 214 12.34 -6.02 -14.20
C LEU A 214 11.19 -6.99 -13.90
N GLU A 215 10.02 -6.91 -14.55
CA GLU A 215 8.85 -7.77 -14.20
C GLU A 215 7.83 -8.12 -15.31
N CYS A 216 8.01 -7.77 -16.58
CA CYS A 216 6.97 -8.02 -17.60
C CYS A 216 7.44 -8.92 -18.76
N HIS A 217 6.93 -10.15 -18.80
CA HIS A 217 6.98 -11.04 -19.98
C HIS A 217 6.06 -10.59 -21.15
N ASP A 218 5.27 -9.54 -20.97
CA ASP A 218 4.15 -9.18 -21.89
C ASP A 218 4.41 -7.98 -22.80
N LEU A 219 5.61 -7.38 -22.78
CA LEU A 219 5.94 -6.20 -23.59
C LEU A 219 6.79 -6.51 -24.83
N GLN A 220 6.89 -7.79 -25.21
CA GLN A 220 7.48 -8.21 -26.48
C GLN A 220 6.51 -7.94 -27.66
N LEU A 221 6.05 -6.71 -27.84
CA LEU A 221 5.33 -6.30 -29.04
C LEU A 221 6.29 -5.57 -29.98
N GLN A 222 6.86 -6.38 -30.88
CA GLN A 222 7.38 -6.04 -32.21
C GLN A 222 7.99 -4.64 -32.38
N GLN A 223 9.29 -4.56 -32.07
CA GLN A 223 10.20 -3.78 -32.91
C GLN A 223 10.22 -4.46 -34.28
N ASP A 224 9.39 -4.04 -35.21
CA ASP A 224 9.57 -4.20 -36.66
C ASP A 224 8.51 -3.37 -37.37
N ILE A 225 8.79 -2.08 -37.55
CA ILE A 225 8.11 -1.26 -38.55
C ILE A 225 9.22 -0.59 -39.34
N GLU A 226 9.46 -1.13 -40.53
CA GLU A 226 10.41 -0.65 -41.52
C GLU A 226 10.29 0.87 -41.71
N GLU A 227 11.43 1.56 -41.70
CA GLU A 227 11.55 2.96 -42.11
C GLU A 227 11.29 3.04 -43.62
N SER A 228 10.06 3.42 -44.01
CA SER A 228 9.77 3.82 -45.38
C SER A 228 10.41 5.19 -45.63
N ASP A 229 11.55 5.18 -46.32
CA ASP A 229 12.30 6.34 -46.76
C ASP A 229 11.62 6.97 -47.99
N ASP A 230 10.58 7.78 -47.77
CA ASP A 230 10.00 8.64 -48.81
C ASP A 230 10.73 10.00 -48.81
N ASN A 231 11.98 9.99 -49.26
CA ASN A 231 12.68 11.19 -49.69
C ASN A 231 12.41 11.42 -51.18
N ASP A 232 11.33 12.13 -51.50
CA ASP A 232 11.21 12.83 -52.78
C ASP A 232 10.82 14.29 -52.53
N TYR A 233 11.80 15.06 -52.10
CA TYR A 233 11.80 16.52 -52.23
C TYR A 233 12.75 16.88 -53.35
N THR A 234 12.26 16.82 -54.60
CA THR A 234 12.88 17.59 -55.67
C THR A 234 12.24 18.98 -55.68
N SER A 235 12.95 19.97 -55.10
CA SER A 235 12.64 21.38 -55.37
C SER A 235 13.17 21.74 -56.76
N PRO A 236 12.41 22.46 -57.59
CA PRO A 236 12.93 22.98 -58.84
C PRO A 236 13.86 24.17 -58.56
N GLU A 237 15.12 24.05 -58.98
CA GLU A 237 16.03 25.19 -59.13
C GLU A 237 15.47 26.10 -60.23
N SER A 238 15.17 27.34 -59.85
CA SER A 238 14.95 28.44 -60.79
C SER A 238 16.30 28.95 -61.27
N GLU A 239 16.64 28.68 -62.53
CA GLU A 239 17.69 29.39 -63.24
C GLU A 239 17.06 30.58 -63.97
N GLU A 240 17.32 31.79 -63.48
CA GLU A 240 17.22 33.04 -64.26
C GLU A 240 18.64 33.52 -64.62
N GLU A 241 18.73 34.26 -65.73
CA GLU A 241 19.88 35.03 -66.29
C GLU A 241 20.96 34.19 -67.02
N ASP A 242 21.48 34.52 -68.20
CA ASP A 242 21.43 35.69 -69.08
C ASP A 242 21.98 35.29 -70.48
N LEU A 243 21.41 35.84 -71.57
CA LEU A 243 22.04 36.35 -72.82
C LEU A 243 21.08 36.40 -74.01
#